data_AF-A0A7Y2HRA4-F1
#
_entry.id   AF-A0A7Y2HRA4-F1
#
_cell.length_a   1.000
_cell.length_b   1.000
_cell.length_c   1.000
_cell.angle_alpha   90.00
_cell.angle_beta   90.00
_cell.angle_gamma   90.00
#
_symmetry.space_group_name_H-M   'P 1'
#
loop_
_entity.id
_entity.type
_entity.pdbx_description
1 polymer ?
#
loop_
_entity_poly.entity_id
_entity_poly.type
_entity_poly.pdbx_seq_one_letter_code
_entity_poly.pdbx_strand_id
1 'polypeptide(L)'
;MNASPDPNAPPPSDDADGAGASTTDDAPGLEQRLKRLESILTALEADEMDLERALALFEEGVGHVREAERILAETELRVEELLGEDGATRPLDGERA
;
A
#
# COMPACT_ATOMS: atom_id res chain seq x y z
N MET A 1 -3.34 -30.30 -40.63
CA MET A 1 -4.06 -29.34 -39.77
C MET A 1 -3.03 -28.54 -39.00
N ASN A 2 -2.80 -27.27 -39.35
CA ASN A 2 -2.04 -26.34 -38.52
C ASN A 2 -3.01 -25.24 -38.10
N ALA A 3 -3.32 -25.17 -36.81
CA ALA A 3 -4.20 -24.16 -36.24
C ALA A 3 -3.48 -22.81 -36.22
N SER A 4 -4.11 -21.81 -36.82
CA SER A 4 -3.70 -20.41 -36.66
C SER A 4 -3.84 -20.01 -35.18
N PRO A 5 -2.86 -19.29 -34.59
CA PRO A 5 -2.98 -18.79 -33.24
C PRO A 5 -4.01 -17.65 -33.19
N ASP A 6 -4.86 -17.69 -32.17
CA ASP A 6 -5.90 -16.70 -31.90
C ASP A 6 -5.27 -15.32 -31.62
N PRO A 7 -5.69 -14.23 -32.30
CA PRO A 7 -5.14 -12.89 -32.09
C PRO A 7 -5.63 -12.22 -30.80
N ASN A 8 -6.50 -12.86 -30.02
CA ASN A 8 -7.10 -12.28 -28.82
C ASN A 8 -6.78 -13.07 -27.53
N ALA A 9 -5.50 -13.41 -27.34
CA ALA A 9 -5.02 -13.80 -26.03
C ALA A 9 -4.74 -12.52 -25.21
N PRO A 10 -5.36 -12.32 -24.02
CA PRO A 10 -4.93 -11.25 -23.14
C PRO A 10 -3.47 -11.49 -22.74
N PRO A 11 -2.63 -10.44 -22.64
CA PRO A 11 -1.27 -10.61 -22.15
C PRO A 11 -1.31 -11.15 -20.71
N PRO A 12 -0.33 -11.97 -20.29
CA PRO A 12 -0.16 -12.24 -18.88
C PRO A 12 0.15 -10.91 -18.18
N SER A 13 -0.81 -10.45 -17.35
CA SER A 13 -0.57 -9.40 -16.36
C SER A 13 0.31 -9.96 -15.25
N ASP A 14 1.59 -10.18 -15.56
CA ASP A 14 2.66 -10.29 -14.57
C ASP A 14 3.13 -8.87 -14.24
N ASP A 15 2.23 -8.11 -13.60
CA ASP A 15 2.56 -6.87 -12.93
C ASP A 15 3.39 -7.21 -11.70
N ALA A 16 4.70 -7.17 -11.89
CA ALA A 16 5.70 -6.71 -10.93
C ALA A 16 5.54 -7.22 -9.49
N ASP A 17 5.95 -8.47 -9.25
CA ASP A 17 6.38 -8.90 -7.92
C ASP A 17 7.75 -8.26 -7.61
N GLY A 18 7.69 -7.00 -7.19
CA GLY A 18 8.80 -6.30 -6.53
C GLY A 18 8.93 -6.82 -5.10
N ALA A 19 9.52 -8.00 -4.97
CA ALA A 19 9.85 -8.63 -3.70
C ALA A 19 10.80 -7.74 -2.88
N GLY A 20 10.22 -6.96 -1.98
CA GLY A 20 10.93 -6.00 -1.13
C GLY A 20 10.23 -5.74 0.20
N ALA A 21 9.62 -6.75 0.83
CA ALA A 21 9.16 -6.64 2.22
C ALA A 21 9.12 -8.01 2.91
N SER A 22 10.28 -8.50 3.32
CA SER A 22 10.35 -9.53 4.37
C SER A 22 10.66 -8.86 5.70
N THR A 23 9.61 -8.57 6.47
CA THR A 23 9.64 -8.57 7.94
C THR A 23 8.24 -8.76 8.46
N THR A 24 8.05 -9.86 9.17
CA THR A 24 6.89 -10.23 9.96
C THR A 24 6.56 -9.12 10.96
N ASP A 25 5.59 -8.29 10.61
CA ASP A 25 4.78 -7.55 11.57
C ASP A 25 3.34 -7.91 11.23
N ASP A 26 2.59 -8.45 12.19
CA ASP A 26 1.19 -8.86 12.00
C ASP A 26 0.26 -7.67 11.64
N ALA A 27 0.79 -6.45 11.63
CA ALA A 27 0.08 -5.22 11.29
C ALA A 27 0.18 -4.89 9.79
N PRO A 28 -0.94 -4.52 9.14
CA PRO A 28 -0.91 -4.15 7.73
C PRO A 28 -0.04 -2.91 7.47
N GLY A 29 0.72 -2.95 6.38
CA GLY A 29 1.53 -1.80 5.92
C GLY A 29 0.68 -0.68 5.31
N LEU A 30 1.30 0.44 4.97
CA LEU A 30 0.63 1.63 4.42
C LEU A 30 -0.23 1.29 3.18
N GLU A 31 0.34 0.58 2.21
CA GLU A 31 -0.34 0.21 0.97
C GLU A 31 -1.60 -0.63 1.20
N GLN A 32 -1.52 -1.58 2.15
CA GLN A 32 -2.66 -2.43 2.51
C GLN A 32 -3.77 -1.62 3.17
N ARG A 33 -3.42 -0.63 4.00
CA ARG A 33 -4.38 0.30 4.63
C ARG A 33 -5.06 1.19 3.61
N LEU A 34 -4.31 1.70 2.64
CA LEU A 34 -4.87 2.50 1.53
C LEU A 34 -5.86 1.66 0.70
N LYS A 35 -5.48 0.43 0.30
CA LYS A 35 -6.40 -0.50 -0.36
C LYS A 35 -7.66 -0.78 0.47
N ARG A 36 -7.53 -0.88 1.79
CA ARG A 36 -8.66 -1.11 2.66
C ARG A 36 -9.58 0.11 2.73
N LEU A 37 -9.03 1.31 2.78
CA LEU A 37 -9.80 2.56 2.71
C LEU A 37 -10.59 2.69 1.40
N GLU A 38 -9.97 2.34 0.26
CA GLU A 38 -10.66 2.30 -1.04
C GLU A 38 -11.83 1.30 -1.00
N SER A 39 -11.61 0.11 -0.45
CA SER A 39 -12.64 -0.92 -0.31
C SER A 39 -13.81 -0.46 0.59
N ILE A 40 -13.49 0.26 1.67
CA ILE A 40 -14.48 0.87 2.57
C ILE A 40 -15.30 1.92 1.82
N LEU A 41 -14.65 2.78 1.03
CA LEU A 41 -15.34 3.81 0.24
C LEU A 41 -16.31 3.18 -0.76
N THR A 42 -15.85 2.19 -1.53
CA THR A 42 -16.70 1.45 -2.47
C THR A 42 -17.87 0.76 -1.75
N ALA A 43 -17.65 0.23 -0.55
CA ALA A 43 -18.74 -0.36 0.23
C ALA A 43 -19.76 0.72 0.62
N LEU A 44 -19.32 1.87 1.13
CA LEU A 44 -20.19 2.97 1.56
C LEU A 44 -21.02 3.58 0.42
N GLU A 45 -20.63 3.39 -0.83
CA GLU A 45 -21.39 3.81 -2.02
C GLU A 45 -22.54 2.86 -2.40
N ALA A 46 -22.69 1.72 -1.72
CA ALA A 46 -23.77 0.77 -2.00
C ALA A 46 -25.15 1.34 -1.61
N ASP A 47 -26.11 1.25 -2.52
CA ASP A 47 -27.49 1.79 -2.36
C ASP A 47 -28.26 1.21 -1.16
N GLU A 48 -27.96 -0.03 -0.74
CA GLU A 48 -28.64 -0.73 0.36
C GLU A 48 -27.73 -0.95 1.57
N MET A 49 -27.09 0.11 2.08
CA MET A 49 -26.31 0.04 3.31
C MET A 49 -27.14 0.42 4.54
N ASP A 50 -27.13 -0.43 5.56
CA ASP A 50 -27.69 -0.08 6.86
C ASP A 50 -26.77 0.86 7.65
N LEU A 51 -27.36 1.66 8.54
CA LEU A 51 -26.65 2.69 9.30
C LEU A 51 -25.58 2.12 10.25
N GLU A 52 -25.85 0.96 10.86
CA GLU A 52 -24.92 0.33 11.81
C GLU A 52 -23.67 -0.15 11.08
N ARG A 53 -23.84 -0.71 9.89
CA ARG A 53 -22.77 -1.13 9.00
C ARG A 53 -21.97 0.06 8.47
N ALA A 54 -22.64 1.15 8.08
CA ALA A 54 -21.99 2.37 7.64
C ALA A 54 -21.11 2.97 8.76
N LEU A 55 -21.62 3.01 10.00
CA LEU A 55 -20.86 3.47 11.17
C LEU A 55 -19.65 2.57 11.45
N ALA A 56 -19.82 1.25 11.41
CA ALA A 56 -18.72 0.32 11.62
C ALA A 56 -17.61 0.48 10.56
N LEU A 57 -17.98 0.67 9.29
CA LEU A 57 -17.03 0.93 8.20
C LEU A 57 -16.33 2.28 8.36
N PHE A 58 -17.05 3.31 8.80
CA PHE A 58 -16.47 4.61 9.07
C PHE A 58 -15.44 4.57 10.21
N GLU A 59 -15.78 3.91 11.33
CA GLU A 59 -14.85 3.71 12.45
C GLU A 59 -13.61 2.93 12.01
N GLU A 60 -13.79 1.89 11.19
CA GLU A 60 -12.69 1.14 10.60
C GLU A 60 -11.80 2.06 9.74
N GLY A 61 -12.40 2.88 8.89
CA GLY A 61 -11.69 3.84 8.04
C GLY A 61 -10.88 4.85 8.85
N VAL A 62 -11.44 5.41 9.91
CA VAL A 62 -10.72 6.31 10.82
C VAL A 62 -9.51 5.61 11.46
N GLY A 63 -9.66 4.33 11.81
CA GLY A 63 -8.55 3.50 12.32
C GLY A 63 -7.41 3.37 11.31
N HIS A 64 -7.73 3.07 10.04
CA HIS A 64 -6.72 2.96 8.98
C HIS A 64 -6.00 4.27 8.70
N VAL A 65 -6.71 5.41 8.70
CA VAL A 65 -6.10 6.74 8.49
C VAL A 65 -5.10 7.08 9.59
N ARG A 66 -5.50 6.94 10.87
CA ARG A 66 -4.63 7.23 12.01
C ARG A 66 -3.35 6.40 11.99
N GLU A 67 -3.49 5.15 11.58
CA GLU A 67 -2.37 4.25 11.53
C GLU A 67 -1.46 4.51 10.32
N ALA A 68 -2.02 4.91 9.18
CA ALA A 68 -1.23 5.41 8.05
C ALA A 68 -0.42 6.65 8.45
N GLU A 69 -1.02 7.60 9.17
CA GLU A 69 -0.32 8.78 9.71
C GLU A 69 0.83 8.38 10.63
N ARG A 70 0.63 7.37 11.50
CA ARG A 70 1.68 6.85 12.39
C ARG A 70 2.85 6.28 11.60
N ILE A 71 2.58 5.45 10.59
CA ILE A 71 3.62 4.86 9.73
C ILE A 71 4.41 5.96 9.01
N LEU A 72 3.72 6.98 8.50
CA LEU A 72 4.37 8.11 7.83
C LEU A 72 5.27 8.89 8.80
N ALA A 73 4.79 9.20 10.00
CA ALA A 73 5.57 9.92 11.01
C ALA A 73 6.82 9.12 11.46
N GLU A 74 6.68 7.81 11.63
CA GLU A 74 7.82 6.93 11.95
C GLU A 74 8.84 6.89 10.80
N THR A 75 8.36 6.82 9.57
CA THR A 75 9.21 6.84 8.37
C THR A 75 9.94 8.17 8.25
N GLU A 76 9.26 9.29 8.48
CA GLU A 76 9.84 10.63 8.45
C GLU A 76 10.95 10.76 9.50
N LEU A 77 10.67 10.39 10.76
CA LEU A 77 11.67 10.37 11.83
C LEU A 77 12.88 9.53 11.42
N ARG A 78 12.65 8.36 10.83
CA ARG A 78 13.74 7.48 10.41
C ARG A 78 14.57 8.09 9.28
N VAL A 79 13.95 8.81 8.35
CA VAL A 79 14.64 9.54 7.29
C VAL A 79 15.48 10.67 7.89
N GLU A 80 14.94 11.44 8.84
CA GLU A 80 15.68 12.50 9.54
C GLU A 80 16.92 11.95 10.28
N GLU A 81 16.78 10.83 11.00
CA GLU A 81 17.90 10.15 11.66
C GLU A 81 19.01 9.73 10.67
N LEU A 82 18.62 9.29 9.48
CA LEU A 82 19.57 8.88 8.44
C LEU A 82 20.29 10.07 7.80
N LEU A 83 19.62 11.22 7.69
CA LEU A 83 20.15 12.46 7.12
C LEU A 83 21.04 13.24 8.11
N GLY A 84 20.82 13.07 9.42
CA GLY A 84 21.50 13.82 10.48
C GLY A 84 21.09 15.30 10.53
N GLU A 85 21.47 16.02 11.59
CA GLU A 85 21.11 17.43 11.86
C GLU A 85 21.51 18.45 10.76
N ASP A 86 22.30 18.04 9.75
CA ASP A 86 22.80 18.92 8.69
C ASP A 86 22.18 18.67 7.30
N GLY A 87 21.20 17.77 7.15
CA GLY A 87 20.49 17.55 5.87
C GLY A 87 21.40 17.08 4.71
N ALA A 88 22.62 16.63 5.02
CA ALA A 88 23.55 16.12 4.04
C ALA A 88 23.22 14.64 3.76
N THR A 89 22.41 14.41 2.73
CA THR A 89 22.35 13.09 2.07
C THR A 89 23.77 12.72 1.64
N ARG A 90 24.36 11.74 2.32
CA ARG A 90 25.56 11.07 1.80
C ARG A 90 25.10 10.30 0.56
N PRO A 91 25.86 10.31 -0.55
CA PRO A 91 25.55 9.43 -1.67
C PRO A 91 25.37 8.01 -1.15
N LEU A 92 24.27 7.37 -1.53
CA LEU A 92 24.13 5.93 -1.33
C LEU A 92 25.15 5.30 -2.27
N ASP A 93 26.33 4.96 -1.74
CA ASP A 93 27.43 4.35 -2.48
C ASP A 93 26.97 3.00 -3.05
N GLY A 94 26.33 3.06 -4.21
CA GLY A 94 25.75 1.96 -4.96
C GLY A 94 26.76 1.18 -5.77
N GLU A 95 27.97 0.97 -5.27
CA GLU A 95 28.99 0.16 -5.94
C GLU A 95 29.64 -0.79 -4.92
N ARG A 96 29.02 -1.97 -4.79
CA ARG A 96 29.76 -3.16 -4.38
C ARG A 96 30.52 -3.65 -5.61
N ALA A 97 31.85 -3.61 -5.49
CA ALA A 97 32.85 -4.13 -6.42
C ALA A 97 32.62 -5.59 -6.84
#